data_AF-A0A7S3SPS3-F1
#
_entry.id   AF-A0A7S3SPS3-F1
#
_cell.length_a   1.000
_cell.length_b   1.000
_cell.length_c   1.000
_cell.angle_alpha   90.00
_cell.angle_beta   90.00
_cell.angle_gamma   90.00
#
_symmetry.space_group_name_H-M   'P 1'
#
loop_
_entity.id
_entity.type
_entity.pdbx_description
1 polymer ?
#
loop_
_entity_poly.entity_id
_entity_poly.type
_entity_poly.pdbx_seq_one_letter_code
_entity_poly.pdbx_strand_id
1 'polypeptide(L)'
;MSARRAPRVRQALVPAAARLSTLDSYANPKQLIRVDGTSVIVHLLLGLQVAGIERVVVTLGNAAHKLRAELGRRCFGSMRVEFVVLKESSWKRGHASNMLTARSMFAPHEPLLVVMSDHLYDSRLLWRLANVPATEGTVATVLIDDDPDLCRWASEEHCSIHCKNGVHCHSLVKALKGSDGRVARIGGKLGAFDALEAGAYLIRPALFDVLKSLLARAPYCTLADAMQELASQGRLRYETAGELEWFSDQTVASLAAPLGSLAVRKEWRLRAAAMLAAVRTSERSGEARGEARSVLDLGDTIGEGGTSIVVRAEPGAEPGDSAGSSSAGGERAAAGGEQVGSPGRMGLAEHEGRMGLAVKVIKRGGGGGRSGGG
;
A
#
# COMPACT_ATOMS: atom_id res chain seq x y z
N MET A 1 18.93 12.97 -19.02
CA MET A 1 19.03 11.54 -18.67
C MET A 1 18.33 10.73 -19.76
N SER A 2 18.96 9.71 -20.33
CA SER A 2 18.26 8.81 -21.29
C SER A 2 17.06 8.20 -20.59
N ALA A 3 15.86 8.31 -21.18
CA ALA A 3 14.66 7.68 -20.67
C ALA A 3 14.96 6.19 -20.47
N ARG A 4 14.82 5.69 -19.23
CA ARG A 4 15.02 4.27 -18.95
C ARG A 4 13.97 3.49 -19.73
N ARG A 5 14.39 2.43 -20.43
CA ARG A 5 13.49 1.52 -21.11
C ARG A 5 12.48 0.96 -20.09
N ALA A 6 11.21 0.86 -20.51
CA ALA A 6 10.15 0.30 -19.68
C ALA A 6 10.55 -1.09 -19.15
N PRO A 7 10.27 -1.38 -17.87
CA PRO A 7 10.61 -2.67 -17.27
C PRO A 7 9.78 -3.80 -17.86
N ARG A 8 10.25 -5.05 -17.69
CA ARG A 8 9.49 -6.25 -18.07
C ARG A 8 8.17 -6.36 -17.32
N VAL A 9 8.17 -6.04 -16.02
CA VAL A 9 6.97 -6.02 -15.17
C VAL A 9 6.51 -4.58 -14.96
N ARG A 10 5.26 -4.28 -15.31
CA ARG A 10 4.70 -2.91 -15.30
C ARG A 10 3.54 -2.72 -14.31
N GLN A 11 3.30 -3.72 -13.46
CA GLN A 11 2.24 -3.65 -12.45
C GLN A 11 2.75 -4.03 -11.05
N ALA A 12 2.17 -3.40 -10.04
CA ALA A 12 2.52 -3.64 -8.64
C ALA A 12 1.29 -3.75 -7.74
N LEU A 13 1.44 -4.53 -6.67
CA LEU A 13 0.54 -4.59 -5.52
C LEU A 13 1.25 -3.95 -4.33
N VAL A 14 0.59 -3.00 -3.68
CA VAL A 14 1.06 -2.33 -2.45
C VAL A 14 0.12 -2.68 -1.31
N PRO A 15 0.47 -3.65 -0.45
CA PRO A 15 -0.33 -3.97 0.72
C PRO A 15 -0.23 -2.86 1.77
N ALA A 16 -1.24 -1.99 1.85
CA ALA A 16 -1.32 -0.89 2.82
C ALA A 16 -2.40 -1.10 3.89
N ALA A 17 -3.04 -2.27 3.89
CA ALA A 17 -3.75 -2.78 5.04
C ALA A 17 -2.69 -3.42 5.96
N ALA A 18 -2.47 -2.89 7.16
CA ALA A 18 -1.57 -3.50 8.14
C ALA A 18 -2.28 -3.65 9.49
N ARG A 19 -1.86 -4.67 10.25
CA ARG A 19 -2.15 -4.73 11.68
C ARG A 19 -1.32 -3.63 12.34
N LEU A 20 -1.94 -2.87 13.24
CA LEU A 20 -1.27 -1.84 14.02
C LEU A 20 -0.04 -2.44 14.73
N SER A 21 1.13 -1.91 14.42
CA SER A 21 2.41 -2.10 15.12
C SER A 21 2.57 -1.04 16.22
N THR A 22 3.65 -1.12 17.00
CA THR A 22 3.95 -0.10 18.01
C THR A 22 4.25 1.29 17.45
N LEU A 23 4.57 1.37 16.14
CA LEU A 23 4.70 2.63 15.42
C LEU A 23 3.35 3.16 14.90
N ASP A 24 2.29 2.37 15.02
CA ASP A 24 0.95 2.76 14.62
C ASP A 24 0.15 3.26 15.82
N SER A 25 -0.61 4.33 15.60
CA SER A 25 -1.83 4.56 16.39
C SER A 25 -3.03 4.31 15.48
N TYR A 26 -4.20 3.98 16.06
CA TYR A 26 -5.44 3.87 15.29
C TYR A 26 -5.72 5.10 14.41
N ALA A 27 -5.22 6.27 14.83
CA ALA A 27 -5.33 7.52 14.11
C ALA A 27 -4.24 7.74 13.04
N ASN A 28 -3.04 7.19 13.20
CA ASN A 28 -1.89 7.48 12.33
C ASN A 28 -1.20 6.19 11.88
N PRO A 29 -1.60 5.61 10.73
CA PRO A 29 -0.92 4.46 10.14
C PRO A 29 0.49 4.85 9.67
N LYS A 30 1.47 3.96 9.82
CA LYS A 30 2.89 4.20 9.50
C LYS A 30 3.15 4.61 8.05
N GLN A 31 2.29 4.19 7.13
CA GLN A 31 2.30 4.61 5.72
C GLN A 31 2.16 6.14 5.55
N LEU A 32 1.52 6.81 6.51
CA LEU A 32 1.32 8.26 6.54
C LEU A 32 2.38 9.02 7.34
N ILE A 33 3.41 8.34 7.86
CA ILE A 33 4.59 9.03 8.41
C ILE A 33 5.10 9.97 7.33
N ARG A 34 5.34 11.23 7.70
CA ARG A 34 5.84 12.24 6.79
C ARG A 34 7.34 12.36 6.89
N VAL A 35 8.00 12.23 5.75
CA VAL A 35 9.43 12.53 5.59
C VAL A 35 9.54 13.69 4.62
N ASP A 36 10.12 14.79 5.10
CA ASP A 36 10.25 16.04 4.34
C ASP A 36 8.87 16.52 3.80
N GLY A 37 7.86 16.49 4.66
CA GLY A 37 6.49 16.90 4.36
C GLY A 37 5.66 15.92 3.51
N THR A 38 6.28 14.89 2.93
CA THR A 38 5.61 13.92 2.06
C THR A 38 5.44 12.58 2.76
N SER A 39 4.29 11.94 2.65
CA SER A 39 4.05 10.63 3.25
C SER A 39 4.88 9.53 2.59
N VAL A 40 5.28 8.53 3.37
CA VAL A 40 6.13 7.42 2.91
C VAL A 40 5.50 6.66 1.75
N ILE A 41 4.20 6.40 1.81
CA ILE A 41 3.49 5.73 0.72
C ILE A 41 3.50 6.58 -0.57
N VAL A 42 3.50 7.91 -0.48
CA VAL A 42 3.63 8.78 -1.66
C VAL A 42 5.04 8.69 -2.24
N HIS A 43 6.09 8.71 -1.40
CA HIS A 43 7.47 8.50 -1.85
C HIS A 43 7.62 7.14 -2.57
N LEU A 44 7.04 6.08 -2.02
CA LEU A 44 7.03 4.75 -2.62
C LEU A 44 6.37 4.74 -4.01
N LEU A 45 5.17 5.34 -4.14
CA LEU A 45 4.45 5.39 -5.42
C LEU A 45 5.21 6.22 -6.48
N LEU A 46 5.83 7.33 -6.07
CA LEU A 46 6.70 8.10 -6.96
C LEU A 46 7.92 7.27 -7.39
N GLY A 47 8.52 6.50 -6.48
CA GLY A 47 9.59 5.55 -6.79
C GLY A 47 9.18 4.47 -7.81
N LEU A 48 7.98 3.90 -7.67
CA LEU A 48 7.41 2.94 -8.63
C LEU A 48 7.16 3.59 -10.00
N GLN A 49 6.66 4.82 -10.02
CA GLN A 49 6.48 5.59 -11.26
C GLN A 49 7.82 5.81 -11.98
N VAL A 50 8.87 6.23 -11.25
CA VAL A 50 10.23 6.41 -11.79
C VAL A 50 10.83 5.08 -12.25
N ALA A 51 10.50 3.97 -11.58
CA ALA A 51 10.87 2.62 -12.01
C ALA A 51 10.12 2.15 -13.27
N GLY A 52 9.16 2.92 -13.80
CA GLY A 52 8.41 2.60 -15.00
C GLY A 52 7.22 1.67 -14.76
N ILE A 53 6.71 1.58 -13.53
CA ILE A 53 5.46 0.90 -13.22
C ILE A 53 4.29 1.77 -13.70
N GLU A 54 3.31 1.15 -14.34
CA GLU A 54 2.17 1.84 -14.95
C GLU A 54 0.86 1.60 -14.24
N ARG A 55 0.79 0.56 -13.42
CA ARG A 55 -0.41 0.23 -12.69
C ARG A 55 -0.07 -0.25 -11.29
N VAL A 56 -0.65 0.40 -10.30
CA VAL A 56 -0.50 0.02 -8.89
C VAL A 56 -1.88 -0.23 -8.30
N VAL A 57 -2.04 -1.40 -7.68
CA VAL A 57 -3.21 -1.71 -6.85
C VAL A 57 -2.78 -1.59 -5.39
N VAL A 58 -3.42 -0.71 -4.64
CA VAL A 58 -3.17 -0.50 -3.21
C VAL A 58 -4.30 -1.12 -2.42
N THR A 59 -3.98 -2.04 -1.50
CA THR A 59 -5.00 -2.59 -0.59
C THR A 59 -5.07 -1.75 0.67
N LEU A 60 -6.28 -1.44 1.12
CA LEU A 60 -6.54 -0.52 2.23
C LEU A 60 -7.34 -1.20 3.33
N GLY A 61 -7.00 -0.97 4.58
CA GLY A 61 -7.69 -1.54 5.75
C GLY A 61 -8.03 -0.47 6.76
N ASN A 62 -7.46 -0.56 7.96
CA ASN A 62 -7.58 0.51 8.96
C ASN A 62 -7.18 1.87 8.38
N ALA A 63 -7.92 2.93 8.74
CA ALA A 63 -7.71 4.30 8.24
C ALA A 63 -7.70 4.44 6.70
N ALA A 64 -8.40 3.57 5.95
CA ALA A 64 -8.50 3.62 4.48
C ALA A 64 -8.88 5.01 3.94
N HIS A 65 -9.77 5.74 4.62
CA HIS A 65 -10.18 7.09 4.23
C HIS A 65 -9.01 8.09 4.26
N LYS A 66 -8.10 7.99 5.23
CA LYS A 66 -6.93 8.88 5.33
C LYS A 66 -5.93 8.59 4.22
N LEU A 67 -5.66 7.31 3.97
CA LEU A 67 -4.78 6.88 2.87
C LEU A 67 -5.34 7.30 1.52
N ARG A 68 -6.65 7.13 1.28
CA ARG A 68 -7.30 7.60 0.04
C ARG A 68 -7.20 9.12 -0.11
N ALA A 69 -7.46 9.86 0.96
CA ALA A 69 -7.40 11.32 0.93
C ALA A 69 -5.96 11.82 0.68
N GLU A 70 -4.95 11.18 1.26
CA GLU A 70 -3.54 11.52 1.01
C GLU A 70 -3.15 11.24 -0.45
N LEU A 71 -3.49 10.05 -0.95
CA LEU A 71 -3.11 9.62 -2.30
C LEU A 71 -3.90 10.34 -3.39
N GLY A 72 -5.16 10.71 -3.13
CA GLY A 72 -6.00 11.46 -4.07
C GLY A 72 -5.58 12.92 -4.27
N ARG A 73 -4.73 13.47 -3.38
CA ARG A 73 -4.16 14.82 -3.51
C ARG A 73 -2.93 14.87 -4.41
N ARG A 74 -2.48 13.73 -4.95
CA ARG A 74 -1.24 13.64 -5.72
C ARG A 74 -1.47 13.13 -7.13
N CYS A 75 -0.73 13.70 -8.09
CA CYS A 75 -0.64 13.19 -9.44
C CYS A 75 0.57 12.25 -9.57
N PHE A 76 0.37 11.09 -10.18
CA PHE A 76 1.41 10.07 -10.43
C PHE A 76 1.72 9.93 -11.93
N GLY A 77 1.62 11.04 -12.67
CA GLY A 77 1.77 11.06 -14.12
C GLY A 77 0.78 10.12 -14.81
N SER A 78 1.28 9.27 -15.70
CA SER A 78 0.47 8.26 -16.40
C SER A 78 0.25 6.96 -15.59
N MET A 79 0.86 6.82 -14.41
CA MET A 79 0.71 5.63 -13.59
C MET A 79 -0.69 5.59 -12.97
N ARG A 80 -1.43 4.51 -13.24
CA ARG A 80 -2.77 4.29 -12.67
C ARG A 80 -2.65 3.75 -11.26
N VAL A 81 -3.34 4.39 -10.31
CA VAL A 81 -3.42 3.94 -8.92
C VAL A 81 -4.87 3.56 -8.60
N GLU A 82 -5.07 2.30 -8.20
CA GLU A 82 -6.38 1.73 -7.89
C GLU A 82 -6.45 1.22 -6.46
N PHE A 83 -7.63 1.25 -5.83
CA PHE A 83 -7.78 0.85 -4.43
C PHE A 83 -8.70 -0.36 -4.28
N VAL A 84 -8.30 -1.27 -3.38
CA VAL A 84 -9.13 -2.35 -2.89
C VAL A 84 -9.29 -2.20 -1.38
N VAL A 85 -10.52 -1.93 -0.92
CA VAL A 85 -10.79 -1.73 0.51
C VAL A 85 -11.19 -3.05 1.16
N LEU A 86 -10.46 -3.43 2.20
CA LEU A 86 -10.72 -4.59 3.03
C LEU A 86 -11.77 -4.28 4.10
N LYS A 87 -12.59 -5.29 4.40
CA LYS A 87 -13.43 -5.27 5.60
C LYS A 87 -12.62 -5.41 6.87
N GLU A 88 -13.18 -4.95 7.99
CA GLU A 88 -12.48 -4.83 9.26
C GLU A 88 -11.90 -6.14 9.80
N SER A 89 -12.62 -7.25 9.61
CA SER A 89 -12.17 -8.58 10.04
C SER A 89 -11.04 -9.15 9.17
N SER A 90 -10.93 -8.71 7.91
CA SER A 90 -10.00 -9.28 6.93
C SER A 90 -8.57 -8.81 7.13
N TRP A 91 -8.35 -7.53 7.42
CA TRP A 91 -6.98 -7.01 7.55
C TRP A 91 -6.23 -7.51 8.80
N LYS A 92 -6.95 -8.07 9.79
CA LYS A 92 -6.39 -8.66 11.01
C LYS A 92 -5.72 -10.03 10.77
N ARG A 93 -5.91 -10.64 9.59
CA ARG A 93 -5.42 -11.98 9.23
C ARG A 93 -4.03 -11.98 8.55
N GLY A 94 -3.33 -10.85 8.58
CA GLY A 94 -1.96 -10.70 8.05
C GLY A 94 -1.90 -10.42 6.55
N HIS A 95 -0.67 -10.33 6.04
CA HIS A 95 -0.38 -9.97 4.64
C HIS A 95 -1.11 -10.86 3.63
N ALA A 96 -1.26 -12.15 3.92
CA ALA A 96 -1.94 -13.08 3.04
C ALA A 96 -3.38 -12.65 2.73
N SER A 97 -4.14 -12.20 3.74
CA SER A 97 -5.53 -11.77 3.53
C SER A 97 -5.59 -10.46 2.77
N ASN A 98 -4.64 -9.56 3.03
CA ASN A 98 -4.54 -8.27 2.34
C ASN A 98 -4.30 -8.46 0.85
N MET A 99 -3.33 -9.32 0.51
CA MET A 99 -2.96 -9.59 -0.87
C MET A 99 -4.05 -10.38 -1.62
N LEU A 100 -4.65 -11.39 -0.99
CA LEU A 100 -5.72 -12.18 -1.60
C LEU A 100 -6.94 -11.35 -1.98
N THR A 101 -7.24 -10.30 -1.22
CA THR A 101 -8.38 -9.40 -1.53
C THR A 101 -8.19 -8.71 -2.89
N ALA A 102 -6.95 -8.53 -3.34
CA ALA A 102 -6.61 -7.95 -4.64
C ALA A 102 -6.37 -8.99 -5.75
N ARG A 103 -6.50 -10.31 -5.49
CA ARG A 103 -6.19 -11.36 -6.47
C ARG A 103 -6.88 -11.15 -7.82
N SER A 104 -8.17 -10.82 -7.81
CA SER A 104 -8.96 -10.63 -9.04
C SER A 104 -8.56 -9.41 -9.86
N MET A 105 -7.71 -8.54 -9.33
CA MET A 105 -7.20 -7.35 -10.03
C MET A 105 -5.99 -7.68 -10.93
N PHE A 106 -5.51 -8.93 -10.92
CA PHE A 106 -4.31 -9.35 -11.63
C PHE A 106 -4.62 -10.56 -12.52
N ALA A 107 -4.08 -10.55 -13.75
CA ALA A 107 -4.23 -11.67 -14.68
C ALA A 107 -3.47 -12.92 -14.17
N PRO A 108 -3.96 -14.15 -14.38
CA PRO A 108 -3.39 -15.37 -13.79
C PRO A 108 -1.93 -15.70 -14.17
N HIS A 109 -1.41 -15.15 -15.26
CA HIS A 109 -0.08 -15.49 -15.79
C HIS A 109 0.90 -14.32 -15.81
N GLU A 110 0.43 -13.11 -15.49
CA GLU A 110 1.27 -11.93 -15.54
C GLU A 110 1.99 -11.72 -14.21
N PRO A 111 3.33 -11.58 -14.22
CA PRO A 111 4.06 -11.25 -13.02
C PRO A 111 3.75 -9.82 -12.57
N LEU A 112 3.97 -9.57 -11.28
CA LEU A 112 3.77 -8.28 -10.65
C LEU A 112 4.82 -8.07 -9.57
N LEU A 113 5.09 -6.80 -9.25
CA LEU A 113 5.79 -6.48 -8.02
C LEU A 113 4.83 -6.53 -6.83
N VAL A 114 5.33 -6.95 -5.68
CA VAL A 114 4.73 -6.68 -4.37
C VAL A 114 5.75 -5.87 -3.59
N VAL A 115 5.37 -4.70 -3.10
CA VAL A 115 6.26 -3.83 -2.30
C VAL A 115 5.56 -3.33 -1.06
N MET A 116 6.28 -3.31 0.05
CA MET A 116 5.70 -2.91 1.33
C MET A 116 5.46 -1.40 1.40
N SER A 117 4.25 -1.03 1.83
CA SER A 117 3.71 0.36 1.78
C SER A 117 4.39 1.40 2.68
N ASP A 118 5.34 0.95 3.49
CA ASP A 118 6.00 1.65 4.58
C ASP A 118 7.53 1.63 4.45
N HIS A 119 8.03 1.17 3.31
CA HIS A 119 9.45 1.14 2.96
C HIS A 119 9.78 2.23 1.93
N LEU A 120 11.02 2.68 1.94
CA LEU A 120 11.60 3.52 0.90
C LEU A 120 12.61 2.72 0.08
N TYR A 121 12.69 3.00 -1.20
CA TYR A 121 13.58 2.32 -2.13
C TYR A 121 14.26 3.32 -3.05
N ASP A 122 15.50 3.03 -3.41
CA ASP A 122 16.06 3.55 -4.65
C ASP A 122 15.25 2.98 -5.83
N SER A 123 14.64 3.85 -6.65
CA SER A 123 13.82 3.44 -7.81
C SER A 123 14.56 2.51 -8.78
N ARG A 124 15.90 2.58 -8.85
CA ARG A 124 16.75 1.69 -9.66
C ARG A 124 16.67 0.24 -9.17
N LEU A 125 16.45 0.04 -7.88
CA LEU A 125 16.31 -1.26 -7.26
C LEU A 125 14.99 -1.91 -7.65
N LEU A 126 13.90 -1.14 -7.61
CA LEU A 126 12.58 -1.56 -8.09
C LEU A 126 12.60 -1.87 -9.58
N TRP A 127 13.27 -1.04 -10.39
CA TRP A 127 13.46 -1.30 -11.82
C TRP A 127 14.27 -2.59 -12.06
N ARG A 128 15.34 -2.83 -11.28
CA ARG A 128 16.15 -4.06 -11.41
C ARG A 128 15.32 -5.29 -11.08
N LEU A 129 14.60 -5.26 -9.96
CA LEU A 129 13.71 -6.34 -9.54
C LEU A 129 12.62 -6.62 -10.59
N ALA A 130 12.03 -5.58 -11.19
CA ALA A 130 11.04 -5.69 -12.25
C ALA A 130 11.58 -6.27 -13.58
N ASN A 131 12.90 -6.36 -13.73
CA ASN A 131 13.58 -6.88 -14.92
C ASN A 131 14.27 -8.23 -14.71
N VAL A 132 14.20 -8.81 -13.50
CA VAL A 132 14.72 -10.15 -13.22
C VAL A 132 14.11 -11.14 -14.24
N PRO A 133 14.93 -11.91 -14.97
CA PRO A 133 14.43 -12.88 -15.94
C PRO A 133 13.52 -13.93 -15.31
N ALA A 134 12.53 -14.38 -16.09
CA ALA A 134 11.72 -15.52 -15.72
C ALA A 134 12.59 -16.79 -15.65
N THR A 135 12.62 -17.42 -14.49
CA THR A 135 13.22 -18.75 -14.30
C THR A 135 12.13 -19.79 -14.12
N GLU A 136 12.25 -20.93 -14.80
CA GLU A 136 11.30 -22.04 -14.67
C GLU A 136 11.19 -22.52 -13.22
N GLY A 137 9.98 -22.93 -12.81
CA GLY A 137 9.70 -23.34 -11.43
C GLY A 137 9.71 -22.23 -10.39
N THR A 138 10.14 -21.01 -10.73
CA THR A 138 10.20 -19.88 -9.78
C THR A 138 8.86 -19.16 -9.69
N VAL A 139 8.32 -19.05 -8.47
CA VAL A 139 7.08 -18.32 -8.17
C VAL A 139 7.38 -16.91 -7.69
N ALA A 140 8.44 -16.74 -6.90
CA ALA A 140 8.82 -15.45 -6.35
C ALA A 140 10.34 -15.28 -6.38
N THR A 141 10.75 -14.03 -6.58
CA THR A 141 12.11 -13.55 -6.31
C THR A 141 11.99 -12.48 -5.24
N VAL A 142 12.61 -12.72 -4.08
CA VAL A 142 12.64 -11.77 -2.97
C VAL A 142 13.87 -10.88 -3.07
N LEU A 143 13.71 -9.59 -2.82
CA LEU A 143 14.83 -8.69 -2.67
C LEU A 143 15.46 -8.87 -1.29
N ILE A 144 16.77 -9.09 -1.26
CA ILE A 144 17.53 -9.25 -0.02
C ILE A 144 18.69 -8.26 0.04
N ASP A 145 19.13 -7.94 1.25
CA ASP A 145 20.32 -7.13 1.50
C ASP A 145 21.31 -7.94 2.34
N ASP A 146 22.45 -8.24 1.71
CA ASP A 146 23.54 -9.05 2.24
C ASP A 146 24.74 -8.19 2.66
N ASP A 147 24.54 -6.88 2.85
CA ASP A 147 25.55 -5.99 3.41
C ASP A 147 26.07 -6.56 4.76
N PRO A 148 27.39 -6.80 4.90
CA PRO A 148 27.94 -7.42 6.11
C PRO A 148 27.72 -6.61 7.39
N ASP A 149 27.68 -5.28 7.30
CA ASP A 149 27.43 -4.41 8.46
C ASP A 149 25.96 -4.46 8.87
N LEU A 150 25.04 -4.52 7.89
CA LEU A 150 23.62 -4.76 8.15
C LEU A 150 23.38 -6.13 8.78
N CYS A 151 24.00 -7.18 8.25
CA CYS A 151 23.88 -8.53 8.79
C CYS A 151 24.48 -8.64 10.20
N ARG A 152 25.64 -8.01 10.46
CA ARG A 152 26.22 -7.93 11.81
C ARG A 152 25.29 -7.17 12.76
N TRP A 153 24.71 -6.06 12.30
CA TRP A 153 23.70 -5.34 13.07
C TRP A 153 22.43 -6.15 13.32
N ALA A 154 22.01 -7.05 12.44
CA ALA A 154 20.81 -7.86 12.68
C ALA A 154 21.07 -9.16 13.48
N SER A 155 22.30 -9.33 14.00
CA SER A 155 22.72 -10.50 14.77
C SER A 155 22.16 -10.50 16.20
N GLU A 156 22.39 -11.60 16.93
CA GLU A 156 21.92 -11.77 18.31
C GLU A 156 22.46 -10.71 19.27
N GLU A 157 23.66 -10.18 19.04
CA GLU A 157 24.26 -9.13 19.87
C GLU A 157 23.40 -7.86 19.86
N HIS A 158 22.94 -7.42 18.68
CA HIS A 158 22.00 -6.31 18.56
C HIS A 158 20.62 -6.63 19.14
N CYS A 159 20.09 -7.84 18.88
CA CYS A 159 18.82 -8.24 19.47
C CYS A 159 18.90 -8.19 21.01
N SER A 160 20.02 -8.58 21.64
CA SER A 160 20.18 -8.54 23.09
C SER A 160 20.14 -7.13 23.69
N ILE A 161 20.69 -6.14 22.97
CA ILE A 161 20.79 -4.74 23.41
C ILE A 161 19.47 -3.99 23.17
N HIS A 162 18.82 -4.24 22.03
CA HIS A 162 17.68 -3.46 21.55
C HIS A 162 16.31 -4.17 21.74
N CYS A 163 16.27 -5.44 22.13
CA CYS A 163 15.03 -6.15 22.49
C CYS A 163 14.60 -5.94 23.95
N LYS A 164 14.60 -4.71 24.45
CA LYS A 164 13.79 -4.42 25.65
C LYS A 164 12.32 -4.56 25.25
N ASN A 165 11.66 -5.62 25.75
CA ASN A 165 10.24 -5.94 25.56
C ASN A 165 9.84 -6.62 24.23
N GLY A 166 10.76 -7.22 23.47
CA GLY A 166 10.42 -8.13 22.36
C GLY A 166 9.79 -7.49 21.11
N VAL A 167 9.73 -6.16 21.01
CA VAL A 167 9.07 -5.45 19.89
C VAL A 167 9.97 -5.35 18.65
N HIS A 168 11.30 -5.24 18.82
CA HIS A 168 12.23 -4.91 17.73
C HIS A 168 12.51 -6.09 16.78
N CYS A 169 12.95 -7.26 17.29
CA CYS A 169 13.39 -8.38 16.43
C CYS A 169 12.27 -9.21 15.77
N HIS A 170 10.98 -8.92 16.02
CA HIS A 170 9.87 -9.57 15.29
C HIS A 170 9.52 -8.90 13.96
N SER A 171 10.12 -7.75 13.66
CA SER A 171 9.91 -7.02 12.40
C SER A 171 10.92 -7.34 11.32
N LEU A 172 12.11 -7.83 11.68
CA LEU A 172 13.16 -8.20 10.74
C LEU A 172 12.88 -9.60 10.18
N VAL A 173 12.86 -9.71 8.86
CA VAL A 173 12.81 -11.00 8.17
C VAL A 173 14.19 -11.30 7.62
N LYS A 174 14.73 -12.48 7.93
CA LYS A 174 16.08 -12.91 7.60
C LYS A 174 16.02 -14.01 6.55
N ALA A 175 17.02 -14.06 5.67
CA ALA A 175 17.14 -15.08 4.62
C ALA A 175 18.49 -15.80 4.71
N LEU A 176 18.47 -17.11 4.51
CA LEU A 176 19.63 -17.96 4.28
C LEU A 176 19.66 -18.31 2.79
N LYS A 177 20.77 -18.02 2.13
CA LYS A 177 20.98 -18.30 0.71
C LYS A 177 21.17 -19.80 0.51
N GLY A 178 20.57 -20.32 -0.55
CA GLY A 178 20.77 -21.68 -1.04
C GLY A 178 21.60 -21.71 -2.31
N SER A 179 21.72 -22.90 -2.91
CA SER A 179 22.38 -23.06 -4.21
C SER A 179 21.62 -22.36 -5.33
N ASP A 180 22.33 -22.06 -6.43
CA ASP A 180 21.73 -21.58 -7.68
C ASP A 180 20.81 -20.36 -7.52
N GLY A 181 21.18 -19.41 -6.67
CA GLY A 181 20.41 -18.19 -6.42
C GLY A 181 19.06 -18.41 -5.75
N ARG A 182 18.84 -19.57 -5.13
CA ARG A 182 17.63 -19.90 -4.37
C ARG A 182 17.75 -19.45 -2.93
N VAL A 183 16.62 -19.31 -2.27
CA VAL A 183 16.57 -19.11 -0.81
C VAL A 183 16.39 -20.47 -0.16
N ALA A 184 17.29 -20.83 0.77
CA ALA A 184 17.20 -22.08 1.52
C ALA A 184 16.17 -21.96 2.66
N ARG A 185 16.23 -20.85 3.40
CA ARG A 185 15.32 -20.55 4.52
C ARG A 185 15.04 -19.05 4.59
N ILE A 186 13.86 -18.67 5.05
CA ILE A 186 13.47 -17.28 5.27
C ILE A 186 12.46 -17.17 6.40
N GLY A 187 12.62 -16.15 7.25
CA GLY A 187 11.66 -15.91 8.34
C GLY A 187 12.18 -14.93 9.38
N GLY A 188 11.28 -14.49 10.26
CA GLY A 188 11.63 -13.54 11.34
C GLY A 188 12.35 -14.17 12.54
N LYS A 189 12.39 -15.50 12.62
CA LYS A 189 13.06 -16.25 13.70
C LYS A 189 14.11 -17.20 13.09
N LEU A 190 15.20 -16.61 12.63
CA LEU A 190 16.30 -17.34 12.01
C LEU A 190 17.61 -17.00 12.74
N GLY A 191 18.26 -18.03 13.31
CA GLY A 191 19.53 -17.88 14.03
C GLY A 191 20.69 -17.58 13.07
N ALA A 192 20.94 -18.48 12.12
CA ALA A 192 21.92 -18.29 11.04
C ALA A 192 21.25 -17.75 9.77
N PHE A 193 21.79 -16.67 9.21
CA PHE A 193 21.26 -16.00 8.02
C PHE A 193 22.39 -15.30 7.27
N ASP A 194 22.19 -15.07 5.97
CA ASP A 194 23.16 -14.39 5.09
C ASP A 194 22.70 -12.98 4.69
N ALA A 195 21.41 -12.68 4.84
CA ALA A 195 20.82 -11.43 4.39
C ALA A 195 19.54 -11.07 5.15
N LEU A 196 19.14 -9.81 5.07
CA LEU A 196 17.80 -9.35 5.44
C LEU A 196 16.89 -9.27 4.22
N GLU A 197 15.61 -9.48 4.44
CA GLU A 197 14.55 -9.27 3.44
C GLU A 197 14.18 -7.78 3.37
N ALA A 198 14.07 -7.24 2.15
CA ALA A 198 14.00 -5.80 1.91
C ALA A 198 12.59 -5.24 1.67
N GLY A 199 11.53 -6.02 1.89
CA GLY A 199 10.12 -5.65 1.69
C GLY A 199 9.66 -5.60 0.23
N ALA A 200 10.42 -6.14 -0.72
CA ALA A 200 10.11 -6.08 -2.15
C ALA A 200 10.26 -7.43 -2.84
N TYR A 201 9.31 -7.76 -3.71
CA TYR A 201 9.20 -9.07 -4.33
C TYR A 201 8.77 -8.94 -5.79
N LEU A 202 9.40 -9.69 -6.68
CA LEU A 202 8.84 -10.03 -7.98
C LEU A 202 8.10 -11.35 -7.83
N ILE A 203 6.79 -11.37 -8.09
CA ILE A 203 5.97 -12.56 -7.91
C ILE A 203 5.24 -12.97 -9.19
N ARG A 204 4.87 -14.24 -9.26
CA ARG A 204 3.84 -14.76 -10.15
C ARG A 204 2.51 -14.93 -9.38
N PRO A 205 1.36 -14.85 -10.07
CA PRO A 205 0.04 -15.01 -9.43
C PRO A 205 -0.17 -16.34 -8.71
N ALA A 206 0.62 -17.38 -9.02
CA ALA A 206 0.66 -18.63 -8.26
C ALA A 206 0.94 -18.44 -6.76
N LEU A 207 1.55 -17.32 -6.35
CA LEU A 207 1.67 -16.96 -4.93
C LEU A 207 0.30 -16.84 -4.25
N PHE A 208 -0.74 -16.35 -4.94
CA PHE A 208 -2.07 -16.23 -4.36
C PHE A 208 -2.65 -17.59 -3.95
N ASP A 209 -2.36 -18.67 -4.68
CA ASP A 209 -2.81 -20.01 -4.28
C ASP A 209 -2.07 -20.51 -3.04
N VAL A 210 -0.79 -20.19 -2.89
CA VAL A 210 0.00 -20.46 -1.68
C VAL A 210 -0.59 -19.72 -0.48
N LEU A 211 -0.88 -18.42 -0.63
CA LEU A 211 -1.51 -17.60 0.42
C LEU A 211 -2.88 -18.15 0.83
N LYS A 212 -3.69 -18.57 -0.15
CA LYS A 212 -5.02 -19.18 0.10
C LYS A 212 -4.89 -20.47 0.91
N SER A 213 -3.95 -21.34 0.54
CA SER A 213 -3.69 -22.61 1.24
C SER A 213 -3.21 -22.37 2.69
N LEU A 214 -2.32 -21.40 2.90
CA LEU A 214 -1.83 -21.07 4.24
C LEU A 214 -2.95 -20.53 5.15
N LEU A 215 -3.80 -19.63 4.65
CA LEU A 215 -4.92 -19.09 5.42
C LEU A 215 -6.06 -20.08 5.69
N ALA A 216 -6.13 -21.18 4.95
CA ALA A 216 -7.03 -22.29 5.27
C ALA A 216 -6.54 -23.08 6.49
N ARG A 217 -5.23 -23.06 6.77
CA ARG A 217 -4.58 -23.80 7.85
C ARG A 217 -4.30 -22.95 9.10
N ALA A 218 -4.24 -21.63 8.95
CA ALA A 218 -3.93 -20.72 10.04
C ALA A 218 -4.80 -19.45 10.01
N PRO A 219 -5.18 -18.91 11.18
CA PRO A 219 -5.96 -17.66 11.26
C PRO A 219 -5.16 -16.43 10.85
N TYR A 220 -3.83 -16.50 10.87
CA TYR A 220 -2.91 -15.42 10.54
C TYR A 220 -1.75 -15.96 9.70
N CYS A 221 -1.42 -15.27 8.61
CA CYS A 221 -0.31 -15.64 7.73
C CYS A 221 0.42 -14.39 7.24
N THR A 222 1.73 -14.35 7.48
CA THR A 222 2.63 -13.31 6.99
C THR A 222 3.11 -13.61 5.59
N LEU A 223 3.71 -12.60 4.93
CA LEU A 223 4.36 -12.83 3.65
C LEU A 223 5.61 -13.72 3.82
N ALA A 224 6.34 -13.59 4.92
CA ALA A 224 7.48 -14.43 5.25
C ALA A 224 7.09 -15.93 5.35
N ASP A 225 5.91 -16.25 5.91
CA ASP A 225 5.41 -17.63 5.94
C ASP A 225 5.21 -18.20 4.53
N ALA A 226 4.65 -17.39 3.63
CA ALA A 226 4.46 -17.77 2.23
C ALA A 226 5.79 -17.91 1.48
N MET A 227 6.75 -17.03 1.75
CA MET A 227 8.10 -17.14 1.21
C MET A 227 8.81 -18.39 1.72
N GLN A 228 8.65 -18.75 3.00
CA GLN A 228 9.23 -19.97 3.56
C GLN A 228 8.61 -21.24 2.97
N GLU A 229 7.29 -21.25 2.70
CA GLU A 229 6.63 -22.34 1.95
C GLU A 229 7.13 -22.44 0.51
N LEU A 230 7.40 -21.32 -0.17
CA LEU A 230 8.04 -21.36 -1.49
C LEU A 230 9.50 -21.80 -1.44
N ALA A 231 10.25 -21.41 -0.42
CA ALA A 231 11.64 -21.79 -0.22
C ALA A 231 11.78 -23.31 -0.03
N SER A 232 10.94 -23.92 0.82
CA SER A 232 10.95 -25.37 1.06
C SER A 232 10.62 -26.19 -0.19
N GLN A 233 9.87 -25.61 -1.13
CA GLN A 233 9.54 -26.22 -2.42
C GLN A 233 10.60 -25.94 -3.50
N GLY A 234 11.65 -25.18 -3.21
CA GLY A 234 12.62 -24.75 -4.21
C GLY A 234 12.02 -23.82 -5.26
N ARG A 235 11.08 -22.95 -4.88
CA ARG A 235 10.35 -22.04 -5.79
C ARG A 235 10.58 -20.56 -5.46
N LEU A 236 11.41 -20.27 -4.46
CA LEU A 236 11.86 -18.93 -4.08
C LEU A 236 13.31 -18.69 -4.51
N ARG A 237 13.54 -17.61 -5.25
CA ARG A 237 14.87 -17.07 -5.57
C ARG A 237 15.09 -15.73 -4.88
N TYR A 238 16.31 -15.24 -4.91
CA TYR A 238 16.62 -13.90 -4.42
C TYR A 238 17.28 -13.03 -5.49
N GLU A 239 17.17 -11.72 -5.30
CA GLU A 239 17.94 -10.66 -5.95
C GLU A 239 18.59 -9.83 -4.83
N THR A 240 19.86 -9.46 -4.94
CA THR A 240 20.53 -8.67 -3.89
C THR A 240 20.32 -7.17 -4.10
N ALA A 241 20.35 -6.39 -3.02
CA ALA A 241 20.32 -4.92 -3.06
C ALA A 241 21.62 -4.34 -3.63
N GLY A 242 22.76 -4.97 -3.35
CA GLY A 242 24.07 -4.48 -3.76
C GLY A 242 24.32 -3.08 -3.20
N GLU A 243 24.81 -2.16 -4.03
CA GLU A 243 25.10 -0.78 -3.62
C GLU A 243 23.87 0.15 -3.57
N LEU A 244 22.67 -0.38 -3.87
CA LEU A 244 21.44 0.41 -3.89
C LEU A 244 20.73 0.37 -2.54
N GLU A 245 20.14 1.49 -2.17
CA GLU A 245 19.56 1.70 -0.85
C GLU A 245 18.09 1.27 -0.78
N TRP A 246 17.69 0.83 0.41
CA TRP A 246 16.31 0.70 0.84
C TRP A 246 16.23 0.93 2.34
N PHE A 247 15.06 1.33 2.84
CA PHE A 247 14.86 1.59 4.27
C PHE A 247 13.48 1.11 4.71
N SER A 248 13.45 0.30 5.76
CA SER A 248 12.22 -0.13 6.42
C SER A 248 11.59 0.95 7.28
N ASP A 249 10.38 0.67 7.75
CA ASP A 249 9.54 1.56 8.55
C ASP A 249 10.25 2.16 9.77
N GLN A 250 11.15 1.44 10.43
CA GLN A 250 11.91 1.97 11.58
C GLN A 250 12.86 3.11 11.20
N THR A 251 13.66 2.91 10.14
CA THR A 251 14.58 3.97 9.67
C THR A 251 13.80 5.14 9.12
N VAL A 252 12.71 4.86 8.42
CA VAL A 252 11.80 5.86 7.87
C VAL A 252 11.13 6.69 8.97
N ALA A 253 10.61 6.05 10.02
CA ALA A 253 10.05 6.72 11.19
C ALA A 253 11.10 7.59 11.89
N SER A 254 12.37 7.16 11.88
CA SER A 254 13.44 7.96 12.46
C SER A 254 13.57 9.31 11.75
N LEU A 255 13.42 9.38 10.43
CA LEU A 255 13.54 10.63 9.68
C LEU A 255 12.58 11.73 10.14
N ALA A 256 11.40 11.35 10.64
CA ALA A 256 10.37 12.26 11.15
C ALA A 256 10.58 12.67 12.62
N ALA A 257 11.41 11.96 13.37
CA ALA A 257 11.60 12.15 14.81
C ALA A 257 12.96 12.81 15.14
N PRO A 258 13.18 13.41 16.33
CA PRO A 258 14.50 13.97 16.68
C PRO A 258 15.64 12.93 16.61
N LEU A 259 16.86 13.38 16.31
CA LEU A 259 18.03 12.50 16.23
C LEU A 259 18.26 11.82 17.61
N GLY A 260 18.07 10.50 17.69
CA GLY A 260 18.24 9.72 18.94
C GLY A 260 16.94 9.21 19.59
N SER A 261 15.75 9.54 19.06
CA SER A 261 14.47 9.07 19.63
C SER A 261 14.11 7.62 19.27
N LEU A 262 14.83 7.00 18.34
CA LEU A 262 14.65 5.60 17.92
C LEU A 262 16.01 4.89 17.92
N ALA A 263 15.99 3.58 18.14
CA ALA A 263 17.15 2.68 18.05
C ALA A 263 17.59 2.44 16.59
N VAL A 264 17.85 3.52 15.85
CA VAL A 264 18.31 3.51 14.45
C VAL A 264 19.69 4.15 14.40
N ARG A 265 20.62 3.53 13.67
CA ARG A 265 21.98 4.07 13.47
C ARG A 265 21.90 5.43 12.77
N LYS A 266 22.68 6.40 13.24
CA LYS A 266 22.70 7.77 12.68
C LYS A 266 23.06 7.75 11.19
N GLU A 267 23.96 6.87 10.79
CA GLU A 267 24.47 6.73 9.43
C GLU A 267 23.36 6.31 8.46
N TRP A 268 22.48 5.39 8.88
CA TRP A 268 21.36 4.92 8.06
C TRP A 268 20.31 5.99 7.87
N ARG A 269 20.05 6.76 8.93
CA ARG A 269 19.18 7.93 8.82
C ARG A 269 19.74 8.96 7.83
N LEU A 270 21.05 9.22 7.86
CA LEU A 270 21.68 10.15 6.91
C LEU A 270 21.64 9.63 5.47
N ARG A 271 21.90 8.32 5.24
CA ARG A 271 21.76 7.68 3.93
C ARG A 271 20.32 7.78 3.41
N ALA A 272 19.32 7.54 4.26
CA ALA A 272 17.92 7.66 3.89
C ALA A 272 17.51 9.10 3.52
N ALA A 273 17.99 10.10 4.27
CA ALA A 273 17.79 11.50 3.93
C ALA A 273 18.47 11.87 2.59
N ALA A 274 19.68 11.38 2.34
CA ALA A 274 20.41 11.61 1.10
C ALA A 274 19.71 10.96 -0.12
N MET A 275 19.21 9.74 0.04
CA MET A 275 18.44 9.05 -1.01
C MET A 275 17.19 9.86 -1.41
N LEU A 276 16.45 10.37 -0.43
CA LEU A 276 15.26 11.19 -0.70
C LEU A 276 15.62 12.54 -1.35
N ALA A 277 16.72 13.17 -0.94
CA ALA A 277 17.19 14.40 -1.56
C ALA A 277 17.55 14.20 -3.05
N ALA A 278 18.16 13.06 -3.40
CA ALA A 278 18.49 12.72 -4.77
C ALA A 278 17.22 12.58 -5.65
N VAL A 279 16.15 11.96 -5.14
CA VAL A 279 14.87 11.84 -5.84
C VAL A 279 14.26 13.22 -6.15
N ARG A 280 14.39 14.20 -5.24
CA ARG A 280 13.87 15.56 -5.49
C ARG A 280 14.60 16.29 -6.61
N THR A 281 15.92 16.10 -6.68
CA THR A 281 16.72 16.74 -7.74
C THR A 281 16.35 16.21 -9.13
N SER A 282 15.96 14.93 -9.23
CA SER A 282 15.46 14.38 -10.49
C SER A 282 14.03 14.85 -10.82
N GLU A 283 13.14 14.97 -9.81
CA GLU A 283 11.77 15.48 -10.02
C GLU A 283 11.73 16.93 -10.52
N ARG A 284 12.55 17.83 -9.97
CA ARG A 284 12.60 19.24 -10.41
C ARG A 284 13.11 19.43 -11.84
N SER A 285 13.76 18.41 -12.41
CA SER A 285 14.32 18.45 -13.77
C SER A 285 13.38 17.94 -14.86
N GLY A 286 12.19 17.44 -14.50
CA GLY A 286 11.22 16.85 -15.43
C GLY A 286 9.82 17.44 -15.28
N GLU A 287 9.57 18.62 -15.86
CA GLU A 287 8.22 19.12 -16.07
C GLU A 287 7.54 18.35 -17.22
N ALA A 288 6.39 17.73 -16.94
CA ALA A 288 5.41 17.42 -17.98
C ALA A 288 3.99 17.41 -17.39
N ARG A 289 3.26 18.47 -17.72
CA ARG A 289 1.78 18.53 -17.74
C ARG A 289 1.27 17.52 -18.76
N GLY A 290 0.23 16.75 -18.42
CA GLY A 290 -0.41 15.80 -19.32
C GLY A 290 -1.89 15.67 -19.01
N GLU A 291 -2.71 15.96 -20.01
CA GLU A 291 -4.16 16.10 -19.98
C GLU A 291 -4.91 14.83 -19.57
N ALA A 292 -5.96 15.02 -18.79
CA ALA A 292 -6.92 14.00 -18.42
C ALA A 292 -7.75 13.56 -19.63
N ARG A 293 -7.81 12.24 -19.89
CA ARG A 293 -8.88 11.61 -20.65
C ARG A 293 -9.47 10.45 -19.84
N SER A 294 -10.79 10.43 -19.82
CA SER A 294 -11.64 9.62 -18.96
C SER A 294 -12.16 8.34 -19.62
N VAL A 295 -12.65 7.46 -18.73
CA VAL A 295 -13.63 6.36 -18.87
C VAL A 295 -13.23 5.11 -19.66
N LEU A 296 -13.13 4.00 -18.92
CA LEU A 296 -13.71 2.73 -19.34
C LEU A 296 -14.42 2.09 -18.13
N ASP A 297 -15.69 1.77 -18.36
CA ASP A 297 -16.63 1.05 -17.52
C ASP A 297 -16.19 -0.41 -17.35
N LEU A 298 -15.97 -0.84 -16.11
CA LEU A 298 -15.74 -2.24 -15.78
C LEU A 298 -16.98 -2.72 -15.01
N GLY A 299 -17.89 -3.34 -15.75
CA GLY A 299 -19.16 -3.86 -15.24
C GLY A 299 -19.03 -4.92 -14.13
N ASP A 300 -20.20 -5.44 -13.73
CA ASP A 300 -20.39 -6.31 -12.57
C ASP A 300 -19.64 -7.65 -12.68
N THR A 301 -18.40 -7.73 -12.21
CA THR A 301 -17.80 -9.04 -11.85
C THR A 301 -16.95 -8.95 -10.58
N ILE A 302 -17.46 -9.65 -9.57
CA ILE A 302 -17.03 -9.69 -8.17
C ILE A 302 -15.89 -10.72 -8.02
N GLY A 303 -14.89 -10.39 -7.21
CA GLY A 303 -13.78 -11.29 -6.86
C GLY A 303 -14.22 -12.49 -6.02
N GLU A 304 -13.66 -13.67 -6.33
CA GLU A 304 -13.82 -14.88 -5.52
C GLU A 304 -13.17 -14.71 -4.15
N GLY A 305 -14.00 -14.39 -3.18
CA GLY A 305 -13.63 -14.06 -1.82
C GLY A 305 -14.64 -13.05 -1.32
N GLY A 306 -15.86 -13.52 -1.08
CA GLY A 306 -17.04 -12.69 -0.87
C GLY A 306 -16.74 -11.44 -0.07
N THR A 307 -16.97 -10.28 -0.71
CA THR A 307 -17.16 -8.94 -0.14
C THR A 307 -15.98 -7.96 -0.08
N SER A 308 -15.39 -7.61 -1.23
CA SER A 308 -14.57 -6.41 -1.41
C SER A 308 -15.29 -5.33 -2.24
N ILE A 309 -14.96 -4.05 -2.03
CA ILE A 309 -15.39 -2.92 -2.86
C ILE A 309 -14.14 -2.36 -3.56
N VAL A 310 -14.17 -2.30 -4.89
CA VAL A 310 -13.13 -1.66 -5.71
C VAL A 310 -13.50 -0.19 -5.88
N VAL A 311 -12.56 0.72 -5.61
CA VAL A 311 -12.78 2.16 -5.79
C VAL A 311 -11.57 2.78 -6.48
N ARG A 312 -11.79 3.57 -7.53
CA ARG A 312 -10.74 4.28 -8.27
C ARG A 312 -10.39 5.61 -7.59
N ALA A 313 -9.12 6.03 -7.69
CA ALA A 313 -8.71 7.40 -7.40
C ALA A 313 -9.02 8.29 -8.61
N GLU A 314 -9.86 9.32 -8.45
CA GLU A 314 -9.99 10.38 -9.44
C GLU A 314 -9.16 11.59 -8.97
N PRO A 315 -8.45 12.32 -9.86
CA PRO A 315 -7.78 13.57 -9.50
C PRO A 315 -8.79 14.60 -8.98
N GLY A 316 -8.47 15.29 -7.89
CA GLY A 316 -9.27 16.42 -7.41
C GLY A 316 -9.17 17.62 -8.37
N ALA A 317 -10.31 18.19 -8.76
CA ALA A 317 -10.35 19.47 -9.45
C ALA A 317 -9.74 20.57 -8.55
N GLU A 318 -8.93 21.46 -9.13
CA GLU A 318 -8.45 22.63 -8.41
C GLU A 318 -9.63 23.52 -8.00
N PRO A 319 -9.60 24.16 -6.81
CA PRO A 319 -10.60 25.16 -6.47
C PRO A 319 -10.41 26.36 -7.41
N GLY A 320 -11.28 26.49 -8.41
CA GLY A 320 -11.36 27.67 -9.25
C GLY A 320 -11.86 28.86 -8.43
N ASP A 321 -11.10 29.95 -8.45
CA ASP A 321 -11.51 31.26 -7.98
C ASP A 321 -12.84 31.66 -8.63
N SER A 322 -13.87 31.89 -7.81
CA SER A 322 -15.10 32.56 -8.26
C SER A 322 -15.21 33.92 -7.59
N ALA A 323 -14.57 34.90 -8.21
CA ALA A 323 -14.99 36.29 -8.15
C ALA A 323 -15.99 36.56 -9.29
N GLY A 324 -17.07 37.27 -9.00
CA GLY A 324 -17.82 38.02 -10.01
C GLY A 324 -19.30 37.70 -10.21
N SER A 325 -20.13 38.45 -9.50
CA SER A 325 -21.25 39.29 -10.00
C SER A 325 -22.32 38.73 -10.96
N SER A 326 -23.58 38.92 -10.57
CA SER A 326 -24.73 39.54 -11.30
C SER A 326 -26.04 38.93 -10.76
N SER A 327 -26.86 39.65 -9.98
CA SER A 327 -27.83 40.72 -10.30
C SER A 327 -29.16 40.26 -10.93
N ALA A 328 -30.25 40.64 -10.23
CA ALA A 328 -31.56 41.10 -10.73
C ALA A 328 -32.81 40.17 -10.71
N GLY A 329 -33.92 40.77 -10.26
CA GLY A 329 -35.35 40.37 -10.40
C GLY A 329 -35.94 39.76 -9.13
N GLY A 330 -36.80 40.40 -8.30
CA GLY A 330 -38.15 40.95 -8.58
C GLY A 330 -39.16 39.79 -8.57
N GLU A 331 -40.25 39.67 -7.79
CA GLU A 331 -41.22 40.59 -7.17
C GLU A 331 -42.00 39.91 -6.01
N ARG A 332 -42.37 40.72 -4.99
CA ARG A 332 -43.66 40.88 -4.24
C ARG A 332 -44.80 39.83 -4.45
N ALA A 333 -45.69 39.48 -3.50
CA ALA A 333 -46.34 40.25 -2.43
C ALA A 333 -47.10 39.38 -1.37
N ALA A 334 -47.28 39.95 -0.16
CA ALA A 334 -48.46 39.97 0.75
C ALA A 334 -49.05 38.67 1.36
N ALA A 335 -49.64 38.60 2.57
CA ALA A 335 -49.75 39.46 3.76
C ALA A 335 -50.50 38.69 4.90
N GLY A 336 -50.31 39.11 6.16
CA GLY A 336 -51.20 38.87 7.34
C GLY A 336 -50.71 37.79 8.32
N GLY A 337 -50.64 37.96 9.65
CA GLY A 337 -50.94 39.04 10.60
C GLY A 337 -50.56 38.58 12.03
N GLU A 338 -50.29 39.56 12.92
CA GLU A 338 -50.35 39.65 14.42
C GLU A 338 -50.52 38.39 15.31
N GLN A 339 -50.03 38.22 16.56
CA GLN A 339 -49.45 39.08 17.62
C GLN A 339 -48.81 38.18 18.74
N VAL A 340 -47.72 38.68 19.35
CA VAL A 340 -47.28 38.71 20.79
C VAL A 340 -47.31 37.47 21.72
N GLY A 341 -46.13 37.15 22.30
CA GLY A 341 -45.94 36.42 23.56
C GLY A 341 -44.47 36.12 23.92
N SER A 342 -43.87 36.85 24.87
CA SER A 342 -42.50 36.65 25.43
C SER A 342 -42.50 35.68 26.64
N PRO A 343 -41.34 35.39 27.29
CA PRO A 343 -40.09 34.83 26.79
C PRO A 343 -39.82 33.47 27.47
N GLY A 344 -39.44 32.44 26.70
CA GLY A 344 -39.14 31.12 27.27
C GLY A 344 -38.06 30.40 26.49
N ARG A 345 -36.86 30.35 27.07
CA ARG A 345 -35.74 29.42 26.79
C ARG A 345 -35.51 29.03 25.31
N MET A 346 -34.42 29.55 24.74
CA MET A 346 -33.77 28.96 23.56
C MET A 346 -33.45 27.47 23.81
N GLY A 347 -34.31 26.60 23.31
CA GLY A 347 -33.93 25.34 22.68
C GLY A 347 -34.15 25.52 21.19
N LEU A 348 -33.10 25.37 20.38
CA LEU A 348 -33.23 25.28 18.93
C LEU A 348 -33.07 23.82 18.53
N ALA A 349 -34.21 23.25 18.15
CA ALA A 349 -34.31 22.09 17.29
C ALA A 349 -34.13 22.52 15.82
N GLU A 350 -33.79 21.52 15.01
CA GLU A 350 -33.99 21.41 13.56
C GLU A 350 -33.10 22.22 12.60
N HIS A 351 -32.24 21.49 11.88
CA HIS A 351 -32.54 21.20 10.47
C HIS A 351 -31.83 19.92 10.03
N GLU A 352 -32.61 18.84 9.90
CA GLU A 352 -32.22 17.68 9.10
C GLU A 352 -32.12 18.13 7.63
N GLY A 353 -30.90 18.36 7.18
CA GLY A 353 -30.55 18.38 5.76
C GLY A 353 -30.20 16.99 5.30
N ARG A 354 -31.22 16.16 5.03
CA ARG A 354 -31.09 14.94 4.23
C ARG A 354 -30.57 15.32 2.83
N MET A 355 -29.28 15.17 2.59
CA MET A 355 -28.78 14.86 1.25
C MET A 355 -28.56 13.35 1.21
N GLY A 356 -29.69 12.64 1.07
CA GLY A 356 -29.68 11.24 0.70
C GLY A 356 -29.11 11.14 -0.71
N LEU A 357 -27.93 10.55 -0.86
CA LEU A 357 -27.59 9.95 -2.14
C LEU A 357 -28.53 8.76 -2.33
N ALA A 358 -29.38 8.88 -3.35
CA ALA A 358 -30.31 7.85 -3.76
C ALA A 358 -29.54 6.55 -4.08
N VAL A 359 -29.58 5.58 -3.17
CA VAL A 359 -29.18 4.20 -3.46
C VAL A 359 -30.36 3.54 -4.16
N LYS A 360 -30.27 3.37 -5.49
CA LYS A 360 -31.20 2.50 -6.21
C LYS A 360 -30.89 1.05 -5.82
N VAL A 361 -31.59 0.53 -4.83
CA VAL A 361 -31.58 -0.90 -4.49
C VAL A 361 -32.34 -1.63 -5.61
N ILE A 362 -31.61 -2.20 -6.57
CA ILE A 362 -32.21 -3.14 -7.53
C ILE A 362 -32.35 -4.48 -6.80
N LYS A 363 -33.54 -4.71 -6.23
CA LYS A 363 -33.94 -6.03 -5.76
C LYS A 363 -34.02 -6.95 -6.97
N ARG A 364 -33.12 -7.94 -7.08
CA ARG A 364 -33.37 -9.06 -7.98
C ARG A 364 -34.34 -10.00 -7.28
N GLY A 365 -35.57 -10.02 -7.78
CA GLY A 365 -36.57 -11.02 -7.42
C GLY A 365 -36.06 -12.40 -7.79
N GLY A 366 -35.87 -13.25 -6.78
CA GLY A 366 -35.86 -14.69 -6.99
C GLY A 366 -37.30 -15.12 -7.25
N GLY A 367 -37.59 -15.46 -8.50
CA GLY A 367 -38.81 -16.18 -8.84
C GLY A 367 -38.88 -17.48 -8.05
N GLY A 368 -40.02 -17.70 -7.40
CA GLY A 368 -40.36 -18.96 -6.77
C GLY A 368 -40.43 -20.06 -7.83
N GLY A 369 -39.43 -20.95 -7.83
CA GLY A 369 -39.53 -22.26 -8.44
C GLY A 369 -40.29 -23.18 -7.49
N ARG A 370 -41.52 -23.53 -7.89
CA ARG A 370 -42.37 -24.56 -7.29
C ARG A 370 -41.60 -25.87 -7.10
N SER A 371 -41.63 -26.43 -5.89
CA SER A 371 -41.57 -27.88 -5.66
C SER A 371 -42.98 -28.34 -5.30
N GLY A 372 -43.74 -28.76 -6.32
CA GLY A 372 -44.91 -29.62 -6.16
C GLY A 372 -44.45 -31.08 -6.10
N GLY A 373 -45.03 -31.85 -5.20
CA GLY A 373 -44.67 -33.23 -4.92
C GLY A 373 -45.03 -34.22 -6.02
N GLY A 374 -44.48 -35.43 -5.83
CA GLY A 374 -44.70 -36.67 -6.57
C GLY A 374 -43.81 -37.73 -5.95
#